data_AF-A0A975GA13-F1
#
_entry.id   AF-A0A975GA13-F1
#
_cell.length_a   1.000
_cell.length_b   1.000
_cell.length_c   1.000
_cell.angle_alpha   90.00
_cell.angle_beta   90.00
_cell.angle_gamma   90.00
#
_symmetry.space_group_name_H-M   'P 1'
#
loop_
_entity.id
_entity.type
_entity.pdbx_description
1 polymer ?
#
loop_
_entity_poly.entity_id
_entity_poly.type
_entity_poly.pdbx_seq_one_letter_code
_entity_poly.pdbx_strand_id
1 'polypeptide(L)'
;MAPAVSELCRPAATTTSPHDKATFHVFANSPAVQPLFDPWGAFPEGSLLLKEKFNKQTERTELFTGMWKRESGYFPEAGDWEFFTVNADASKIESRGKLPACASCHEDIQKGDHVSKKYIIPTQLTGGRIMLHSSTAKTTGEKLHYEEIEKKNTLGFWTNPADWASWSFQVDRPGTFEIHVWQGCGKGQGGSEVSITSEGQTSTFTVEDTGHFQNFKERVVGKVTYKEPGPRTLEVRAKSKAAAAVMDLRQIILVPVTKE
;
A
#
# COMPACT_ATOMS: atom_id res chain seq x y z
N MET A 1 -9.94 3.80 -13.26
CA MET A 1 -9.47 2.96 -12.12
C MET A 1 -7.95 2.86 -12.21
N ALA A 2 -7.25 2.83 -11.09
CA ALA A 2 -5.80 2.80 -11.01
C ALA A 2 -5.27 1.35 -10.98
N PRO A 3 -4.41 0.92 -11.92
CA PRO A 3 -3.79 -0.39 -11.82
C PRO A 3 -2.69 -0.37 -10.76
N ALA A 4 -2.73 -1.38 -9.90
CA ALA A 4 -1.61 -1.95 -9.18
C ALA A 4 -1.35 -3.33 -9.80
N VAL A 5 -0.11 -3.67 -10.11
CA VAL A 5 0.22 -5.01 -10.61
C VAL A 5 0.30 -5.95 -9.40
N SER A 6 -0.53 -6.99 -9.36
CA SER A 6 -0.55 -7.99 -8.30
C SER A 6 0.18 -9.24 -8.76
N GLU A 7 1.09 -9.77 -7.94
CA GLU A 7 1.82 -10.98 -8.33
C GLU A 7 1.33 -12.27 -7.67
N LEU A 8 0.65 -12.26 -6.51
CA LEU A 8 0.38 -13.52 -5.80
C LEU A 8 -0.92 -13.56 -4.98
N CYS A 9 -1.93 -14.33 -5.41
CA CYS A 9 -3.10 -14.74 -4.60
C CYS A 9 -2.88 -16.05 -3.81
N ARG A 10 -1.69 -16.27 -3.21
CA ARG A 10 -1.38 -17.58 -2.57
C ARG A 10 -1.54 -17.60 -1.04
N PRO A 11 -2.29 -18.59 -0.46
CA PRO A 11 -2.03 -19.18 0.85
C PRO A 11 -1.11 -20.41 0.76
N ALA A 12 -0.47 -20.79 1.87
CA ALA A 12 0.51 -21.87 1.88
C ALA A 12 -0.14 -23.28 1.74
N ALA A 13 0.03 -23.87 0.55
CA ALA A 13 0.04 -25.32 0.24
C ALA A 13 -1.30 -26.10 0.11
N THR A 14 -1.25 -27.04 -0.84
CA THR A 14 -2.06 -28.26 -1.08
C THR A 14 -3.41 -28.24 -1.80
N THR A 15 -3.69 -27.30 -2.71
CA THR A 15 -4.62 -27.58 -3.84
C THR A 15 -4.20 -26.82 -5.09
N THR A 16 -4.29 -27.45 -6.27
CA THR A 16 -4.09 -26.81 -7.59
C THR A 16 -5.14 -25.73 -7.78
N SER A 17 -4.75 -24.48 -7.53
CA SER A 17 -5.59 -23.30 -7.73
C SER A 17 -5.56 -22.89 -9.21
N PRO A 18 -6.69 -22.46 -9.81
CA PRO A 18 -6.71 -21.92 -11.18
C PRO A 18 -5.86 -20.63 -11.38
N HIS A 19 -5.13 -20.19 -10.34
CA HIS A 19 -4.31 -18.99 -10.31
C HIS A 19 -2.79 -19.24 -10.16
N ASP A 20 -2.30 -20.48 -10.19
CA ASP A 20 -0.86 -20.75 -10.04
C ASP A 20 0.00 -20.07 -11.14
N LYS A 21 0.95 -19.20 -10.78
CA LYS A 21 1.89 -18.48 -11.68
C LYS A 21 1.29 -17.47 -12.67
N ALA A 22 0.06 -16.99 -12.47
CA ALA A 22 -0.48 -15.94 -13.34
C ALA A 22 -0.20 -14.55 -12.72
N THR A 23 0.40 -13.65 -13.51
CA THR A 23 0.46 -12.21 -13.21
C THR A 23 -0.89 -11.62 -13.56
N PHE A 24 -1.43 -10.78 -12.69
CA PHE A 24 -2.73 -10.13 -12.90
C PHE A 24 -2.59 -8.62 -12.75
N HIS A 25 -3.30 -7.86 -13.58
CA HIS A 25 -3.50 -6.44 -13.30
C HIS A 25 -4.66 -6.29 -12.34
N VAL A 26 -4.46 -5.55 -11.25
CA VAL A 26 -5.52 -5.22 -10.29
C VAL A 26 -5.80 -3.74 -10.37
N PHE A 27 -6.97 -3.37 -10.87
CA PHE A 27 -7.45 -2.01 -10.92
C PHE A 27 -8.24 -1.69 -9.66
N ALA A 28 -8.01 -0.52 -9.07
CA ALA A 28 -8.70 -0.03 -7.88
C ALA A 28 -9.30 1.37 -8.14
N ASN A 29 -10.47 1.66 -7.59
CA ASN A 29 -10.95 3.04 -7.51
C ASN A 29 -10.28 3.80 -6.34
N SER A 30 -10.44 5.13 -6.29
CA SER A 30 -9.79 5.99 -5.29
C SER A 30 -9.90 5.49 -3.83
N PRO A 31 -11.09 5.13 -3.31
CA PRO A 31 -11.20 4.66 -1.91
C PRO A 31 -10.48 3.33 -1.65
N ALA A 32 -10.29 2.50 -2.67
CA ALA A 32 -9.61 1.21 -2.53
C ALA A 32 -8.09 1.30 -2.62
N VAL A 33 -7.51 2.42 -3.10
CA VAL A 33 -6.07 2.52 -3.37
C VAL A 33 -5.22 2.35 -2.10
N GLN A 34 -5.47 3.12 -1.05
CA GLN A 34 -4.63 3.06 0.14
C GLN A 34 -4.75 1.72 0.88
N PRO A 35 -5.97 1.19 1.14
CA PRO A 35 -6.11 -0.13 1.76
C PRO A 35 -5.39 -1.22 0.97
N LEU A 36 -5.32 -1.12 -0.36
CA LEU A 36 -4.61 -2.09 -1.20
C LEU A 36 -3.16 -2.29 -0.74
N PHE A 37 -2.46 -1.24 -0.34
CA PHE A 37 -1.04 -1.31 0.03
C PHE A 37 -0.79 -1.43 1.55
N ASP A 38 -1.85 -1.39 2.36
CA ASP A 38 -1.79 -1.62 3.80
C ASP A 38 -2.10 -3.11 4.10
N PRO A 39 -1.18 -3.87 4.74
CA PRO A 39 -1.40 -5.28 5.10
C PRO A 39 -2.63 -5.54 5.96
N TRP A 40 -3.10 -4.53 6.69
CA TRP A 40 -4.29 -4.55 7.54
C TRP A 40 -5.36 -3.56 7.07
N GLY A 41 -5.21 -3.01 5.86
CA GLY A 41 -6.11 -2.00 5.34
C GLY A 41 -7.50 -2.58 5.08
N ALA A 42 -8.47 -2.15 5.88
CA ALA A 42 -9.89 -2.35 5.62
C ALA A 42 -10.35 -1.46 4.46
N PHE A 43 -11.17 -2.01 3.57
CA PHE A 43 -11.72 -1.25 2.46
C PHE A 43 -13.02 -0.56 2.90
N PRO A 44 -13.14 0.76 2.70
CA PRO A 44 -14.39 1.46 2.94
C PRO A 44 -15.48 1.03 1.94
N GLU A 45 -16.74 1.21 2.32
CA GLU A 45 -17.88 1.05 1.41
C GLU A 45 -17.65 1.84 0.12
N GLY A 46 -18.01 1.23 -1.02
CA GLY A 46 -17.77 1.82 -2.34
C GLY A 46 -16.39 1.53 -2.92
N SER A 47 -15.47 0.89 -2.18
CA SER A 47 -14.24 0.33 -2.76
C SER A 47 -14.56 -0.66 -3.88
N LEU A 48 -13.89 -0.49 -5.01
CA LEU A 48 -14.04 -1.32 -6.20
C LEU A 48 -12.66 -1.83 -6.63
N LEU A 49 -12.55 -3.15 -6.75
CA LEU A 49 -11.41 -3.84 -7.30
C LEU A 49 -11.82 -4.59 -8.57
N LEU A 50 -10.97 -4.57 -9.58
CA LEU A 50 -11.13 -5.35 -10.80
C LEU A 50 -9.80 -6.01 -11.13
N LYS A 51 -9.81 -7.33 -11.25
CA LYS A 51 -8.64 -8.14 -11.58
C LYS A 51 -8.78 -8.66 -13.00
N GLU A 52 -7.82 -8.31 -13.84
CA GLU A 52 -7.70 -8.81 -15.20
C GLU A 52 -6.96 -10.14 -15.19
N LYS A 53 -7.61 -11.19 -15.71
CA LYS A 53 -7.03 -12.52 -15.86
C LYS A 53 -6.62 -12.74 -17.30
N PHE A 54 -5.34 -13.05 -17.50
CA PHE A 54 -4.79 -13.41 -18.81
C PHE A 54 -4.81 -14.92 -19.02
N ASN A 55 -5.11 -15.33 -20.24
CA ASN A 55 -4.88 -16.68 -20.71
C ASN A 55 -3.37 -16.88 -20.91
N LYS A 56 -2.79 -17.89 -20.25
CA LYS A 56 -1.34 -18.11 -20.24
C LYS A 56 -0.74 -18.51 -21.59
N GLN A 57 -1.53 -19.08 -22.49
CA GLN A 57 -1.05 -19.53 -23.80
C GLN A 57 -1.09 -18.41 -24.83
N THR A 58 -2.10 -17.55 -24.77
CA THR A 58 -2.34 -16.50 -25.77
C THR A 58 -1.94 -15.11 -25.31
N GLU A 59 -1.67 -14.94 -24.02
CA GLU A 59 -1.38 -13.66 -23.35
C GLU A 59 -2.50 -12.61 -23.51
N ARG A 60 -3.68 -13.04 -23.95
CA ARG A 60 -4.88 -12.20 -24.07
C ARG A 60 -5.71 -12.27 -22.81
N THR A 61 -6.47 -11.22 -22.56
CA THR A 61 -7.47 -11.17 -21.50
C THR A 61 -8.48 -12.31 -21.69
N GLU A 62 -8.65 -13.13 -20.67
CA GLU A 62 -9.61 -14.23 -20.62
C GLU A 62 -10.94 -13.74 -20.03
N LEU A 63 -10.87 -13.01 -18.91
CA LEU A 63 -12.01 -12.40 -18.22
C LEU A 63 -11.50 -11.41 -17.16
N PHE A 64 -12.43 -10.64 -16.59
CA PHE A 64 -12.19 -9.89 -15.36
C PHE A 64 -13.00 -10.46 -14.21
N THR A 65 -12.43 -10.44 -13.02
CA THR A 65 -13.13 -10.71 -11.76
C THR A 65 -13.07 -9.46 -10.91
N GLY A 66 -14.21 -9.02 -10.37
CA GLY A 66 -14.25 -7.81 -9.55
C GLY A 66 -14.91 -8.02 -8.19
N MET A 67 -14.62 -7.07 -7.31
CA MET A 67 -15.13 -7.01 -5.95
C MET A 67 -15.59 -5.59 -5.66
N TRP A 68 -16.83 -5.42 -5.19
CA TRP A 68 -17.38 -4.14 -4.76
C TRP A 68 -17.74 -4.23 -3.28
N LYS A 69 -17.10 -3.42 -2.44
CA LYS A 69 -17.40 -3.31 -1.01
C LYS A 69 -18.77 -2.67 -0.82
N ARG A 70 -19.70 -3.41 -0.25
CA ARG A 70 -21.08 -3.02 0.00
C ARG A 70 -21.26 -2.42 1.39
N GLU A 71 -22.48 -1.97 1.64
CA GLU A 71 -22.95 -1.58 2.95
C GLU A 71 -22.77 -2.73 3.97
N SER A 72 -22.53 -2.36 5.23
CA SER A 72 -22.32 -3.36 6.29
C SER A 72 -23.53 -4.29 6.43
N GLY A 73 -23.29 -5.60 6.49
CA GLY A 73 -24.34 -6.60 6.58
C GLY A 73 -24.74 -7.23 5.25
N TYR A 74 -24.22 -6.74 4.12
CA TYR A 74 -24.53 -7.29 2.81
C TYR A 74 -24.08 -8.76 2.68
N PHE A 75 -22.83 -9.08 3.02
CA PHE A 75 -22.30 -10.46 2.95
C PHE A 75 -21.23 -10.67 4.03
N PRO A 76 -21.62 -10.72 5.31
CA PRO A 76 -20.69 -10.61 6.45
C PRO A 76 -19.57 -11.65 6.45
N GLU A 77 -19.86 -12.89 6.05
CA GLU A 77 -18.91 -14.00 5.97
C GLU A 77 -17.81 -13.78 4.92
N ALA A 78 -18.05 -12.88 3.96
CA ALA A 78 -17.08 -12.45 2.96
C ALA A 78 -16.73 -10.97 3.12
N GLY A 79 -16.82 -10.42 4.34
CA GLY A 79 -16.46 -9.04 4.63
C GLY A 79 -17.25 -8.01 3.82
N ASP A 80 -18.54 -8.27 3.57
CA ASP A 80 -19.43 -7.39 2.80
C ASP A 80 -18.97 -7.11 1.36
N TRP A 81 -18.18 -8.01 0.78
CA TRP A 81 -17.82 -7.95 -0.64
C TRP A 81 -18.91 -8.53 -1.53
N GLU A 82 -19.34 -7.75 -2.52
CA GLU A 82 -20.06 -8.27 -3.68
C GLU A 82 -19.07 -8.68 -4.77
N PHE A 83 -19.21 -9.89 -5.30
CA PHE A 83 -18.33 -10.42 -6.34
C PHE A 83 -19.02 -10.35 -7.70
N PHE A 84 -18.23 -10.16 -8.76
CA PHE A 84 -18.75 -10.22 -10.13
C PHE A 84 -17.69 -10.66 -11.14
N THR A 85 -18.14 -11.16 -12.28
CA THR A 85 -17.29 -11.50 -13.44
C THR A 85 -17.69 -10.68 -14.65
N VAL A 86 -16.71 -10.29 -15.45
CA VAL A 86 -16.90 -9.55 -16.70
C VAL A 86 -16.18 -10.30 -17.81
N ASN A 87 -16.78 -10.36 -18.99
CA ASN A 87 -16.18 -11.00 -20.15
C ASN A 87 -14.86 -10.32 -20.60
N ALA A 88 -14.11 -11.00 -21.48
CA ALA A 88 -12.76 -10.61 -21.91
C ALA A 88 -12.62 -9.19 -22.49
N ASP A 89 -13.67 -8.67 -23.13
CA ASP A 89 -13.68 -7.33 -23.73
C ASP A 89 -14.23 -6.24 -22.79
N ALA A 90 -14.47 -6.58 -21.53
CA ALA A 90 -15.04 -5.73 -20.49
C ALA A 90 -16.41 -5.10 -20.84
N SER A 91 -17.16 -5.68 -21.79
CA SER A 91 -18.44 -5.13 -22.25
C SER A 91 -19.65 -5.58 -21.45
N LYS A 92 -19.56 -6.71 -20.73
CA LYS A 92 -20.70 -7.33 -20.05
C LYS A 92 -20.33 -8.02 -18.75
N ILE A 93 -21.07 -7.70 -17.68
CA ILE A 93 -21.08 -8.47 -16.43
C ILE A 93 -21.81 -9.80 -16.68
N GLU A 94 -21.12 -10.92 -16.45
CA GLU A 94 -21.66 -12.26 -16.67
C GLU A 94 -22.30 -12.84 -15.42
N SER A 95 -21.75 -12.53 -14.25
CA SER A 95 -22.29 -12.92 -12.96
C SER A 95 -22.02 -11.84 -11.91
N ARG A 96 -22.91 -11.68 -10.93
CA ARG A 96 -22.77 -10.69 -9.85
C ARG A 96 -23.60 -11.09 -8.63
N GLY A 97 -23.08 -10.84 -7.44
CA GLY A 97 -23.81 -10.98 -6.18
C GLY A 97 -22.98 -11.60 -5.06
N LYS A 98 -23.65 -12.29 -4.14
CA LYS A 98 -23.00 -13.12 -3.11
C LYS A 98 -22.60 -14.46 -3.75
N LEU A 99 -21.38 -14.56 -4.24
CA LEU A 99 -20.89 -15.75 -4.95
C LEU A 99 -20.08 -16.63 -3.99
N PRO A 100 -20.62 -17.77 -3.48
CA PRO A 100 -19.93 -18.59 -2.48
C PRO A 100 -18.60 -19.17 -2.98
N ALA A 101 -18.50 -19.47 -4.28
CA ALA A 101 -17.26 -19.96 -4.90
C ALA A 101 -16.13 -18.91 -4.89
N CYS A 102 -16.47 -17.62 -4.94
CA CYS A 102 -15.49 -16.55 -4.76
C CYS A 102 -15.17 -16.34 -3.28
N ALA A 103 -16.21 -16.35 -2.42
CA ALA A 103 -16.04 -16.16 -0.98
C ALA A 103 -15.11 -17.20 -0.35
N SER A 104 -15.21 -18.48 -0.73
CA SER A 104 -14.39 -19.55 -0.17
C SER A 104 -12.88 -19.36 -0.38
N CYS A 105 -12.46 -18.91 -1.57
CA CYS A 105 -11.05 -18.59 -1.81
C CYS A 105 -10.57 -17.32 -1.06
N HIS A 106 -11.51 -16.47 -0.65
CA HIS A 106 -11.24 -15.21 0.05
C HIS A 106 -11.35 -15.34 1.58
N GLU A 107 -11.74 -16.51 2.09
CA GLU A 107 -11.88 -16.81 3.52
C GLU A 107 -10.52 -16.78 4.24
N ASP A 108 -9.48 -17.33 3.64
CA ASP A 108 -8.13 -17.44 4.23
C ASP A 108 -7.35 -16.11 4.27
N ILE A 109 -7.90 -15.04 3.69
CA ILE A 109 -7.24 -13.73 3.57
C ILE A 109 -7.99 -12.61 4.30
N GLN A 110 -8.76 -12.96 5.33
CA GLN A 110 -9.46 -12.03 6.24
C GLN A 110 -8.57 -10.90 6.76
N LYS A 111 -7.29 -11.18 7.06
CA LYS A 111 -6.31 -10.16 7.50
C LYS A 111 -6.24 -8.95 6.57
N GLY A 112 -6.31 -9.18 5.26
CA GLY A 112 -6.29 -8.12 4.24
C GLY A 112 -7.69 -7.63 3.87
N ASP A 113 -8.68 -7.78 4.76
CA ASP A 113 -10.09 -7.54 4.47
C ASP A 113 -10.55 -8.31 3.22
N HIS A 114 -10.26 -9.62 3.24
CA HIS A 114 -10.56 -10.55 2.16
C HIS A 114 -9.89 -10.22 0.82
N VAL A 115 -8.81 -9.44 0.79
CA VAL A 115 -8.07 -9.12 -0.44
C VAL A 115 -6.59 -9.43 -0.25
N SER A 116 -5.98 -10.11 -1.23
CA SER A 116 -4.57 -10.47 -1.17
C SER A 116 -3.69 -9.22 -1.31
N LYS A 117 -2.97 -8.84 -0.25
CA LYS A 117 -2.14 -7.61 -0.23
C LYS A 117 -0.73 -7.77 -0.82
N LYS A 118 -0.53 -8.74 -1.73
CA LYS A 118 0.78 -9.09 -2.29
C LYS A 118 0.89 -8.57 -3.73
N TYR A 119 1.41 -7.36 -3.86
CA TYR A 119 1.59 -6.67 -5.13
C TYR A 119 3.06 -6.64 -5.54
N ILE A 120 3.33 -6.42 -6.82
CA ILE A 120 4.68 -6.04 -7.25
C ILE A 120 4.87 -4.60 -6.77
N ILE A 121 5.76 -4.44 -5.81
CA ILE A 121 5.93 -3.20 -5.04
C ILE A 121 7.18 -2.47 -5.53
N PRO A 122 7.18 -1.13 -5.45
CA PRO A 122 6.11 -0.18 -5.76
C PRO A 122 6.20 0.30 -7.22
N THR A 123 5.08 0.24 -7.92
CA THR A 123 4.87 0.87 -9.24
C THR A 123 3.97 2.10 -9.09
N GLN A 124 4.15 3.09 -9.96
CA GLN A 124 3.43 4.35 -9.87
C GLN A 124 1.97 4.22 -10.33
N LEU A 125 1.03 4.43 -9.40
CA LEU A 125 -0.43 4.27 -9.61
C LEU A 125 -0.99 5.27 -10.62
N THR A 126 -2.14 4.98 -11.24
CA THR A 126 -2.88 6.02 -11.99
C THR A 126 -3.20 7.21 -11.09
N GLY A 127 -3.07 8.43 -11.64
CA GLY A 127 -3.01 9.66 -10.85
C GLY A 127 -1.60 9.97 -10.32
N GLY A 128 -0.64 9.09 -10.61
CA GLY A 128 0.80 9.28 -10.40
C GLY A 128 1.28 9.03 -8.97
N ARG A 129 0.43 8.66 -8.01
CA ARG A 129 0.85 8.41 -6.63
C ARG A 129 1.77 7.20 -6.50
N ILE A 130 2.70 7.26 -5.54
CA ILE A 130 3.58 6.12 -5.19
C ILE A 130 3.40 5.84 -3.69
N MET A 131 3.07 4.59 -3.37
CA MET A 131 2.79 4.15 -2.00
C MET A 131 4.01 3.41 -1.43
N LEU A 132 4.60 3.95 -0.37
CA LEU A 132 5.76 3.39 0.32
C LEU A 132 5.37 3.04 1.77
N HIS A 133 4.63 1.94 1.90
CA HIS A 133 4.16 1.47 3.21
C HIS A 133 5.32 0.88 4.04
N SER A 134 5.27 0.98 5.37
CA SER A 134 6.33 0.49 6.26
C SER A 134 6.63 -1.00 6.11
N SER A 135 5.62 -1.80 5.74
CA SER A 135 5.74 -3.26 5.55
C SER A 135 6.66 -3.66 4.39
N THR A 136 7.01 -2.72 3.51
CA THR A 136 7.86 -2.94 2.33
C THR A 136 9.22 -2.27 2.48
N ALA A 137 9.46 -1.63 3.63
CA ALA A 137 10.71 -0.96 3.92
C ALA A 137 11.82 -1.97 4.19
N LYS A 138 13.02 -1.66 3.71
CA LYS A 138 14.26 -2.28 4.19
C LYS A 138 14.81 -1.42 5.32
N THR A 139 14.89 -1.97 6.52
CA THR A 139 15.56 -1.32 7.66
C THR A 139 17.05 -1.63 7.67
N THR A 140 17.85 -0.71 8.19
CA THR A 140 19.28 -0.89 8.43
C THR A 140 19.60 -0.32 9.81
N GLY A 141 20.23 -1.12 10.67
CA GLY A 141 20.47 -0.78 12.07
C GLY A 141 20.09 -1.94 12.99
N GLU A 142 19.93 -1.64 14.27
CA GLU A 142 19.74 -2.65 15.33
C GLU A 142 18.34 -2.70 15.93
N LYS A 143 17.66 -1.56 16.06
CA LYS A 143 16.41 -1.42 16.81
C LYS A 143 15.21 -1.18 15.90
N LEU A 144 15.35 -0.37 14.86
CA LEU A 144 14.27 -0.05 13.92
C LEU A 144 13.82 -1.30 13.14
N HIS A 145 12.55 -1.64 13.27
CA HIS A 145 11.94 -2.74 12.52
C HIS A 145 10.46 -2.45 12.25
N TYR A 146 9.91 -3.21 11.31
CA TYR A 146 8.48 -3.18 11.03
C TYR A 146 7.72 -3.98 12.10
N GLU A 147 6.75 -3.33 12.73
CA GLU A 147 5.89 -3.89 13.75
C GLU A 147 4.56 -4.35 13.13
N GLU A 148 4.48 -5.62 12.76
CA GLU A 148 3.38 -6.16 11.94
C GLU A 148 2.01 -6.21 12.65
N ILE A 149 1.94 -6.10 13.97
CA ILE A 149 0.65 -6.19 14.69
C ILE A 149 -0.28 -5.05 14.23
N GLU A 150 -1.54 -5.36 13.90
CA GLU A 150 -2.56 -4.44 13.32
C GLU A 150 -2.58 -3.04 13.96
N LYS A 151 -2.64 -2.98 15.30
CA LYS A 151 -2.69 -1.72 16.06
C LYS A 151 -1.44 -0.85 15.89
N LYS A 152 -0.32 -1.44 15.47
CA LYS A 152 0.96 -0.75 15.23
C LYS A 152 1.12 -0.50 13.75
N ASN A 153 1.33 -1.57 12.98
CA ASN A 153 1.43 -1.56 11.53
C ASN A 153 2.32 -0.41 11.02
N THR A 154 3.55 -0.38 11.52
CA THR A 154 4.44 0.79 11.39
C THR A 154 5.90 0.36 11.46
N LEU A 155 6.81 1.17 10.93
CA LEU A 155 8.18 1.15 11.43
C LEU A 155 8.18 1.76 12.83
N GLY A 156 8.66 1.02 13.80
CA GLY A 156 8.70 1.42 15.20
C GLY A 156 10.01 1.02 15.87
N PHE A 157 10.07 1.17 17.19
CA PHE A 157 11.30 0.98 17.96
C PHE A 157 12.49 1.82 17.47
N TRP A 158 12.23 2.98 16.84
CA TRP A 158 13.27 3.87 16.34
C TRP A 158 13.97 4.62 17.49
N THR A 159 14.70 3.88 18.31
CA THR A 159 15.33 4.31 19.55
C THR A 159 16.82 4.58 19.38
N ASN A 160 17.43 4.01 18.34
CA ASN A 160 18.79 4.30 17.91
C ASN A 160 18.76 5.26 16.71
N PRO A 161 19.27 6.50 16.82
CA PRO A 161 19.30 7.46 15.71
C PRO A 161 20.16 7.03 14.52
N ALA A 162 21.08 6.07 14.71
CA ALA A 162 21.88 5.52 13.61
C ALA A 162 21.08 4.56 12.72
N ASP A 163 19.93 4.06 13.18
CA ASP A 163 19.05 3.21 12.39
C ASP A 163 18.28 4.04 11.36
N TRP A 164 17.97 3.42 10.23
CA TRP A 164 17.26 4.07 9.12
C TRP A 164 16.50 3.07 8.26
N ALA A 165 15.62 3.58 7.40
CA ALA A 165 14.82 2.77 6.50
C ALA A 165 14.90 3.27 5.06
N SER A 166 14.68 2.37 4.12
CA SER A 166 14.67 2.67 2.69
C SER A 166 13.61 1.89 1.94
N TRP A 167 13.19 2.46 0.82
CA TRP A 167 12.28 1.85 -0.14
C TRP A 167 12.91 1.96 -1.53
N SER A 168 12.84 0.87 -2.29
CA SER A 168 13.11 0.87 -3.73
C SER A 168 11.78 0.87 -4.48
N PHE A 169 11.66 1.64 -5.55
CA PHE A 169 10.42 1.77 -6.34
C PHE A 169 10.65 2.21 -7.78
N GLN A 170 9.62 2.09 -8.60
CA GLN A 170 9.64 2.55 -10.00
C GLN A 170 8.89 3.87 -10.14
N VAL A 171 9.48 4.79 -10.91
CA VAL A 171 8.83 6.01 -11.41
C VAL A 171 8.59 5.84 -12.90
N ASP A 172 7.33 5.76 -13.32
CA ASP A 172 6.98 5.58 -14.74
C ASP A 172 6.69 6.93 -15.44
N ARG A 173 6.20 7.89 -14.66
CA ARG A 173 5.85 9.26 -15.04
C ARG A 173 6.66 10.22 -14.18
N PRO A 174 7.76 10.77 -14.71
CA PRO A 174 8.57 11.79 -14.04
C PRO A 174 7.75 13.02 -13.64
N GLY A 175 8.25 13.76 -12.65
CA GLY A 175 7.58 14.95 -12.13
C GLY A 175 8.05 15.33 -10.74
N THR A 176 7.43 16.37 -10.20
CA THR A 176 7.59 16.77 -8.80
C THR A 176 6.49 16.13 -7.96
N PHE A 177 6.86 15.63 -6.79
CA PHE A 177 5.98 14.96 -5.85
C PHE A 177 6.08 15.63 -4.49
N GLU A 178 4.95 15.84 -3.84
CA GLU A 178 4.87 16.10 -2.41
C GLU A 178 5.16 14.82 -1.63
N ILE A 179 5.92 14.95 -0.54
CA ILE A 179 6.26 13.86 0.35
C ILE A 179 5.30 13.93 1.53
N HIS A 180 4.33 13.01 1.56
CA HIS A 180 3.39 12.88 2.66
C HIS A 180 3.85 11.77 3.59
N VAL A 181 3.93 12.05 4.89
CA VAL A 181 4.38 11.12 5.94
C VAL A 181 3.25 10.89 6.93
N TRP A 182 3.00 9.62 7.28
CA TRP A 182 2.14 9.25 8.40
C TRP A 182 3.02 8.95 9.60
N GLN A 183 3.17 9.96 10.46
CA GLN A 183 3.97 9.86 11.68
C GLN A 183 3.09 9.70 12.92
N GLY A 184 3.53 8.87 13.85
CA GLY A 184 3.02 8.81 15.21
C GLY A 184 4.14 9.14 16.21
N CYS A 185 3.79 9.81 17.30
CA CYS A 185 4.74 10.19 18.34
C CYS A 185 4.06 10.25 19.70
N GLY A 186 4.69 9.68 20.72
CA GLY A 186 4.16 9.70 22.08
C GLY A 186 4.07 11.12 22.67
N LYS A 187 3.13 11.31 23.60
CA LYS A 187 2.97 12.55 24.36
C LYS A 187 4.30 12.99 25.00
N GLY A 188 4.70 14.22 24.76
CA GLY A 188 5.94 14.84 25.23
C GLY A 188 7.20 14.37 24.51
N GLN A 189 7.10 13.63 23.40
CA GLN A 189 8.26 13.06 22.69
C GLN A 189 8.55 13.69 21.32
N GLY A 190 7.75 14.67 20.90
CA GLY A 190 8.01 15.42 19.67
C GLY A 190 9.34 16.17 19.71
N GLY A 191 9.81 16.63 18.55
CA GLY A 191 11.03 17.43 18.41
C GLY A 191 12.22 16.73 17.77
N SER A 192 12.16 15.41 17.55
CA SER A 192 13.20 14.71 16.79
C SER A 192 13.26 15.25 15.36
N GLU A 193 14.45 15.45 14.81
CA GLU A 193 14.62 15.84 13.40
C GLU A 193 14.85 14.61 12.52
N VAL A 194 14.15 14.55 11.40
CA VAL A 194 14.20 13.45 10.44
C VAL A 194 14.46 14.02 9.04
N SER A 195 15.30 13.35 8.26
CA SER A 195 15.52 13.67 6.86
C SER A 195 15.02 12.56 5.94
N ILE A 196 14.40 12.97 4.84
CA ILE A 196 14.02 12.12 3.72
C ILE A 196 14.90 12.50 2.54
N THR A 197 15.61 11.53 1.98
CA THR A 197 16.55 11.75 0.87
C THR A 197 16.24 10.81 -0.29
N SER A 198 16.22 11.34 -1.51
CA SER A 198 16.11 10.58 -2.75
C SER A 198 16.79 11.34 -3.89
N GLU A 199 17.61 10.68 -4.70
CA GLU A 199 18.35 11.31 -5.81
C GLU A 199 19.16 12.55 -5.38
N GLY A 200 19.78 12.50 -4.20
CA GLY A 200 20.53 13.63 -3.61
C GLY A 200 19.68 14.79 -3.11
N GLN A 201 18.36 14.81 -3.36
CA GLN A 201 17.42 15.79 -2.83
C GLN A 201 17.06 15.40 -1.41
N THR A 202 17.15 16.34 -0.46
CA THR A 202 16.86 16.09 0.96
C THR A 202 15.80 17.07 1.46
N SER A 203 14.76 16.55 2.10
CA SER A 203 13.80 17.31 2.90
C SER A 203 13.96 16.94 4.38
N THR A 204 13.99 17.92 5.27
CA THR A 204 14.08 17.72 6.72
C THR A 204 12.80 18.23 7.39
N PHE A 205 12.33 17.51 8.41
CA PHE A 205 11.20 17.94 9.22
C PHE A 205 11.39 17.56 10.68
N THR A 206 10.75 18.34 11.55
CA THR A 206 10.67 18.05 12.99
C THR A 206 9.42 17.22 13.27
N VAL A 207 9.57 16.10 13.98
CA VAL A 207 8.48 15.21 14.36
C VAL A 207 7.51 15.94 15.30
N GLU A 208 6.23 15.96 14.96
CA GLU A 208 5.17 16.49 15.83
C GLU A 208 4.78 15.46 16.91
N ASP A 209 4.50 15.93 18.12
CA ASP A 209 3.83 15.13 19.15
C ASP A 209 2.39 14.85 18.71
N THR A 210 1.98 13.58 18.66
CA THR A 210 0.63 13.18 18.28
C THR A 210 -0.18 12.62 19.47
N GLY A 211 0.35 12.76 20.68
CA GLY A 211 -0.24 12.30 21.94
C GLY A 211 -0.04 10.80 22.21
N HIS A 212 0.17 9.99 21.18
CA HIS A 212 0.42 8.56 21.30
C HIS A 212 1.12 8.03 20.03
N PHE A 213 2.00 7.05 20.17
CA PHE A 213 2.75 6.49 19.03
C PHE A 213 1.87 5.91 17.92
N GLN A 214 0.66 5.47 18.24
CA GLN A 214 -0.32 4.93 17.28
C GLN A 214 -1.32 5.99 16.77
N ASN A 215 -1.24 7.23 17.25
CA ASN A 215 -2.02 8.34 16.71
C ASN A 215 -1.32 8.88 15.46
N PHE A 216 -1.47 8.18 14.35
CA PHE A 216 -0.83 8.59 13.09
C PHE A 216 -1.47 9.85 12.54
N LYS A 217 -0.63 10.84 12.23
CA LYS A 217 -1.02 12.08 11.55
C LYS A 217 -0.30 12.19 10.22
N GLU A 218 -1.06 12.46 9.17
CA GLU A 218 -0.52 12.82 7.86
C GLU A 218 0.10 14.21 7.90
N ARG A 219 1.30 14.34 7.32
CA ARG A 219 2.01 15.61 7.17
C ARG A 219 2.69 15.70 5.82
N VAL A 220 2.58 16.84 5.16
CA VAL A 220 3.41 17.17 3.99
C VAL A 220 4.73 17.72 4.51
N VAL A 221 5.84 17.02 4.24
CA VAL A 221 7.15 17.32 4.84
C VAL A 221 8.21 17.79 3.82
N GLY A 222 7.83 17.91 2.55
CA GLY A 222 8.73 18.38 1.51
C GLY A 222 8.30 17.97 0.12
N LYS A 223 9.22 18.13 -0.84
CA LYS A 223 9.02 17.76 -2.25
C LYS A 223 10.26 17.05 -2.78
N VAL A 224 10.06 16.18 -3.77
CA VAL A 224 11.13 15.53 -4.54
C VAL A 224 10.79 15.58 -6.02
N THR A 225 11.78 15.81 -6.87
CA THR A 225 11.60 15.83 -8.32
C THR A 225 12.37 14.69 -8.98
N TYR A 226 11.66 13.85 -9.74
CA TYR A 226 12.28 12.86 -10.61
C TYR A 226 12.22 13.36 -12.05
N LYS A 227 13.38 13.51 -12.69
CA LYS A 227 13.47 14.03 -14.06
C LYS A 227 13.25 12.95 -15.13
N GLU A 228 13.64 11.72 -14.81
CA GLU A 228 13.60 10.58 -15.72
C GLU A 228 12.80 9.42 -15.11
N PRO A 229 12.20 8.55 -15.92
CA PRO A 229 11.58 7.34 -15.41
C PRO A 229 12.65 6.34 -14.94
N GLY A 230 12.21 5.29 -14.25
CA GLY A 230 13.05 4.17 -13.85
C GLY A 230 13.13 3.93 -12.33
N PRO A 231 14.02 3.00 -11.91
CA PRO A 231 14.16 2.61 -10.52
C PRO A 231 14.71 3.76 -9.67
N ARG A 232 14.13 3.94 -8.49
CA ARG A 232 14.49 4.95 -7.49
C ARG A 232 14.61 4.34 -6.11
N THR A 233 15.31 5.05 -5.24
CA THR A 233 15.39 4.76 -3.82
C THR A 233 15.05 6.02 -3.02
N LEU A 234 14.31 5.83 -1.92
CA LEU A 234 14.06 6.86 -0.91
C LEU A 234 14.54 6.34 0.43
N GLU A 235 15.34 7.15 1.13
CA GLU A 235 15.86 6.86 2.46
C GLU A 235 15.24 7.81 3.48
N VAL A 236 14.99 7.29 4.69
CA VAL A 236 14.59 8.10 5.86
C VAL A 236 15.55 7.83 7.00
N ARG A 237 16.15 8.91 7.51
CA ARG A 237 17.19 8.88 8.55
C ARG A 237 16.86 9.86 9.66
N ALA A 238 17.17 9.52 10.91
CA ALA A 238 17.14 10.48 12.00
C ALA A 238 18.36 11.39 11.92
N LYS A 239 18.16 12.69 12.16
CA LYS A 239 19.22 13.68 12.40
C LYS A 239 19.46 13.87 13.89
N SER A 240 18.39 13.84 14.67
CA SER A 240 18.42 13.91 16.13
C SER A 240 17.27 13.10 16.72
N LYS A 241 17.38 12.77 18.01
CA LYS A 241 16.31 12.10 18.77
C LYS A 241 16.05 12.90 20.03
N ALA A 242 14.86 13.50 20.12
CA ALA A 242 14.52 14.40 21.21
C ALA A 242 14.20 13.68 22.52
N ALA A 243 13.60 12.49 22.45
CA ALA A 243 13.12 11.75 23.62
C ALA A 243 13.43 10.24 23.52
N ALA A 244 12.48 9.37 23.90
CA ALA A 244 12.74 7.92 23.96
C ALA A 244 12.93 7.32 22.56
N ALA A 245 12.08 7.70 21.60
CA ALA A 245 12.15 7.28 20.20
C ALA A 245 12.05 8.48 19.24
N VAL A 246 12.46 8.28 17.99
CA VAL A 246 12.40 9.30 16.92
C VAL A 246 10.94 9.56 16.53
N MET A 247 10.25 8.53 16.04
CA MET A 247 8.82 8.46 15.72
C MET A 247 8.42 7.03 15.36
N ASP A 248 7.13 6.75 15.29
CA ASP A 248 6.57 5.65 14.51
C ASP A 248 6.24 6.16 13.09
N LEU A 249 6.66 5.43 12.05
CA LEU A 249 6.44 5.78 10.65
C LEU A 249 5.64 4.69 9.92
N ARG A 250 4.37 4.97 9.63
CA ARG A 250 3.46 4.00 9.00
C ARG A 250 3.62 3.91 7.49
N GLN A 251 3.74 5.06 6.84
CA GLN A 251 3.87 5.12 5.38
C GLN A 251 4.39 6.46 4.92
N ILE A 252 4.95 6.44 3.72
CA ILE A 252 5.24 7.62 2.91
C ILE A 252 4.44 7.49 1.62
N ILE A 253 3.81 8.59 1.20
CA ILE A 253 3.12 8.66 -0.08
C ILE A 253 3.76 9.80 -0.87
N LEU A 254 4.22 9.49 -2.08
CA LEU A 254 4.64 10.51 -3.04
C LEU A 254 3.42 10.89 -3.88
N VAL A 255 2.94 12.12 -3.72
CA VAL A 255 1.75 12.64 -4.40
C VAL A 255 2.21 13.60 -5.49
N PRO A 256 1.92 13.37 -6.78
CA PRO A 256 2.31 14.30 -7.83
C PRO A 256 1.74 15.69 -7.58
N VAL A 257 2.60 16.69 -7.75
CA VAL A 257 2.17 18.08 -7.83
C VAL A 257 1.58 18.27 -9.23
N THR A 258 0.27 18.45 -9.32
CA THR A 258 -0.37 18.86 -10.55
C THR A 258 0.12 20.26 -10.89
N LYS A 259 0.75 20.44 -12.07
CA LYS A 259 0.92 21.77 -12.63
C LYS A 259 -0.47 22.27 -13.02
N GLU A 260 -0.84 23.44 -12.51
CA GLU A 260 -1.94 24.24 -13.07
C GLU A 260 -1.64 24.60 -14.53
#